data_AF-A0A928TKJ7-F1
#
_entry.id   AF-A0A928TKJ7-F1
#
_cell.length_a   1.000
_cell.length_b   1.000
_cell.length_c   1.000
_cell.angle_alpha   90.00
_cell.angle_beta   90.00
_cell.angle_gamma   90.00
#
_symmetry.space_group_name_H-M   'P 1'
#
loop_
_entity.id
_entity.type
_entity.pdbx_description
1 polymer ?
#
loop_
_entity_poly.entity_id
_entity_poly.type
_entity_poly.pdbx_seq_one_letter_code
_entity_poly.pdbx_strand_id
1 'polypeptide(L)'
;MKQRAPKRPAAERKRLILESAQSVFAASGYANAGTDEVARGAGVAPSAIYRYFPSKRDLYLATLRDAGPRLVALWRRAAERAGDPLETIWEIGLQYYDHVHTRSPFTHLWFKALGDASDPEVQAIMATSYRAMIDVITGLIEDGQERGLVRADIAPRIAAWHFMAIGSTFDLVHQLGLDDELDRPRVEEWGRHYIESLREVPRGTVTTND
;
A
#
# COMPACT_ATOMS: atom_id res chain seq x y z
N MET A 1 -2.83 43.34 17.38
CA MET A 1 -4.05 42.55 17.07
C MET A 1 -3.61 41.21 16.48
N LYS A 2 -3.90 40.07 17.12
CA LYS A 2 -3.59 38.74 16.55
C LYS A 2 -4.62 38.43 15.45
N GLN A 3 -4.20 38.48 14.18
CA GLN A 3 -5.04 38.04 13.07
C GLN A 3 -5.38 36.56 13.24
N ARG A 4 -6.69 36.27 13.29
CA ARG A 4 -7.23 34.92 13.36
C ARG A 4 -7.11 34.32 11.95
N ALA A 5 -6.29 33.28 11.79
CA ALA A 5 -6.09 32.62 10.51
C ALA A 5 -7.46 32.25 9.87
N PRO A 6 -7.61 32.39 8.54
CA PRO A 6 -8.88 32.13 7.87
C PRO A 6 -9.35 30.69 8.15
N LYS A 7 -10.65 30.52 8.40
CA LYS A 7 -11.25 29.19 8.63
C LYS A 7 -11.01 28.33 7.38
N ARG A 8 -10.13 27.33 7.48
CA ARG A 8 -9.96 26.29 6.44
C ARG A 8 -11.32 25.69 6.03
N PRO A 9 -11.53 25.26 4.78
CA PRO A 9 -12.75 24.56 4.39
C PRO A 9 -13.00 23.30 5.24
N ALA A 10 -14.27 22.85 5.36
CA ALA A 10 -14.61 21.68 6.16
C ALA A 10 -13.96 20.39 5.64
N ALA A 11 -13.87 20.23 4.31
CA ALA A 11 -13.20 19.10 3.67
C ALA A 11 -11.69 19.08 3.96
N GLU A 12 -11.02 20.23 3.86
CA GLU A 12 -9.60 20.39 4.21
C GLU A 12 -9.32 19.94 5.66
N ARG A 13 -10.16 20.38 6.61
CA ARG A 13 -10.04 19.96 8.01
C ARG A 13 -10.21 18.46 8.20
N LYS A 14 -11.23 17.86 7.57
CA LYS A 14 -11.45 16.42 7.64
C LYS A 14 -10.23 15.66 7.12
N ARG A 15 -9.64 16.12 6.00
CA ARG A 15 -8.42 15.53 5.43
C ARG A 15 -7.24 15.57 6.41
N LEU A 16 -6.99 16.74 7.01
CA LEU A 16 -5.90 16.92 7.98
C LEU A 16 -6.08 16.08 9.25
N ILE A 17 -7.32 15.90 9.70
CA ILE A 17 -7.63 15.01 10.83
C ILE A 17 -7.31 13.56 10.46
N LEU A 18 -7.69 13.09 9.27
CA LEU A 18 -7.40 11.73 8.82
C LEU A 18 -5.89 11.49 8.62
N GLU A 19 -5.17 12.44 8.04
CA GLU A 19 -3.70 12.38 7.87
C GLU A 19 -3.00 12.34 9.24
N SER A 20 -3.43 13.17 10.19
CA SER A 20 -2.89 13.11 11.55
C SER A 20 -3.28 11.82 12.28
N ALA A 21 -4.49 11.31 12.08
CA ALA A 21 -4.96 10.08 12.69
C ALA A 21 -4.17 8.88 12.16
N GLN A 22 -3.87 8.84 10.87
CA GLN A 22 -3.03 7.82 10.25
C GLN A 22 -1.67 7.73 10.96
N SER A 23 -0.99 8.87 11.15
CA SER A 23 0.29 8.91 11.87
C SER A 23 0.20 8.43 13.32
N VAL A 24 -0.84 8.85 14.05
CA VAL A 24 -1.01 8.46 15.46
C VAL A 24 -1.36 6.98 15.60
N PHE A 25 -2.26 6.45 14.78
CA PHE A 25 -2.62 5.04 14.80
C PHE A 25 -1.49 4.14 14.30
N ALA A 26 -0.71 4.57 13.31
CA ALA A 26 0.49 3.88 12.87
C ALA A 26 1.50 3.72 14.01
N ALA A 27 1.77 4.80 14.75
CA ALA A 27 2.72 4.80 15.85
C ALA A 27 2.22 3.95 17.04
N SER A 28 1.03 4.25 17.57
CA SER A 28 0.58 3.73 18.86
C SER A 28 -0.40 2.55 18.76
N GLY A 29 -0.94 2.27 17.57
CA GLY A 29 -2.04 1.32 17.38
C GLY A 29 -3.39 1.90 17.85
N TYR A 30 -4.48 1.24 17.50
CA TYR A 30 -5.83 1.72 17.83
C TYR A 30 -6.06 1.88 19.34
N ALA A 31 -5.66 0.88 20.15
CA ALA A 31 -5.92 0.86 21.58
C ALA A 31 -5.25 2.04 22.32
N ASN A 32 -3.98 2.30 22.05
CA ASN A 32 -3.18 3.30 22.77
C ASN A 32 -3.20 4.70 22.15
N ALA A 33 -3.74 4.87 20.95
CA ALA A 33 -3.84 6.18 20.30
C ALA A 33 -4.75 7.15 21.07
N GLY A 34 -4.24 8.36 21.31
CA GLY A 34 -4.97 9.47 21.91
C GLY A 34 -5.58 10.41 20.85
N THR A 35 -6.88 10.71 20.96
CA THR A 35 -7.54 11.67 20.04
C THR A 35 -7.02 13.10 20.22
N ASP A 36 -6.47 13.45 21.39
CA ASP A 36 -5.80 14.74 21.61
C ASP A 36 -4.51 14.88 20.78
N GLU A 37 -3.78 13.78 20.57
CA GLU A 37 -2.58 13.77 19.72
C GLU A 37 -2.95 13.99 18.26
N VAL A 38 -4.04 13.37 17.81
CA VAL A 38 -4.61 13.60 16.48
C VAL A 38 -5.03 15.07 16.32
N ALA A 39 -5.67 15.65 17.33
CA ALA A 39 -6.14 17.03 17.26
C ALA A 39 -4.97 18.00 17.12
N ARG A 40 -3.93 17.77 17.92
CA ARG A 40 -2.67 18.53 17.89
C ARG A 40 -1.97 18.42 16.54
N GLY A 41 -1.84 17.22 15.98
CA GLY A 41 -1.21 17.02 14.67
C GLY A 41 -2.00 17.63 13.51
N ALA A 42 -3.33 17.61 13.59
CA ALA A 42 -4.22 18.23 12.60
C ALA A 42 -4.35 19.77 12.76
N GLY A 43 -3.83 20.35 13.85
CA GLY A 43 -3.97 21.77 14.16
C GLY A 43 -5.41 22.19 14.47
N VAL A 44 -6.18 21.32 15.12
CA VAL A 44 -7.58 21.57 15.50
C VAL A 44 -7.78 21.39 17.01
N ALA A 45 -8.88 21.93 17.55
CA ALA A 45 -9.27 21.64 18.93
C ALA A 45 -9.76 20.18 19.06
N PRO A 46 -9.54 19.48 20.18
CA PRO A 46 -10.01 18.10 20.37
C PRO A 46 -11.51 17.92 20.13
N SER A 47 -12.33 18.87 20.58
CA SER A 47 -13.78 18.89 20.34
C SER A 47 -14.16 18.95 18.86
N ALA A 48 -13.28 19.47 17.99
CA ALA A 48 -13.53 19.54 16.56
C ALA A 48 -13.45 18.16 15.89
N ILE A 49 -12.68 17.20 16.44
CA ILE A 49 -12.63 15.82 15.92
C ILE A 49 -14.00 15.18 16.03
N TYR A 50 -14.62 15.26 17.21
CA TYR A 50 -15.91 14.64 17.50
C TYR A 50 -17.07 15.19 16.67
N ARG A 51 -16.88 16.36 16.03
CA ARG A 51 -17.84 16.90 15.06
C ARG A 51 -17.82 16.16 13.71
N TYR A 52 -16.69 15.55 13.34
CA TYR A 52 -16.55 14.77 12.10
C TYR A 52 -16.61 13.26 12.37
N PHE A 53 -16.13 12.82 13.52
CA PHE A 53 -15.98 11.41 13.89
C PHE A 53 -16.50 11.22 15.32
N PRO A 54 -17.74 10.73 15.50
CA PRO A 54 -18.41 10.69 16.80
C PRO A 54 -17.64 9.94 17.90
N SER A 55 -16.79 8.97 17.52
CA SER A 55 -15.93 8.23 18.43
C SER A 55 -14.51 8.01 17.87
N LYS A 56 -13.59 7.56 18.74
CA LYS A 56 -12.26 7.09 18.31
C LYS A 56 -12.36 5.94 17.31
N ARG A 57 -13.35 5.06 17.46
CA ARG A 57 -13.64 3.97 16.52
C ARG A 57 -14.01 4.51 15.14
N ASP A 58 -14.92 5.47 15.08
CA ASP A 58 -15.34 6.10 13.81
C ASP A 58 -14.17 6.77 13.10
N LEU A 59 -13.30 7.44 13.87
CA LEU A 59 -12.07 8.04 13.36
C LEU A 59 -11.13 6.97 12.80
N TYR A 60 -10.92 5.87 13.52
CA TYR A 60 -10.06 4.77 13.08
C TYR A 60 -10.56 4.15 11.77
N LEU A 61 -11.82 3.74 11.71
CA LEU A 61 -12.42 3.14 10.53
C LEU A 61 -12.42 4.11 9.35
N ALA A 62 -12.68 5.40 9.58
CA ALA A 62 -12.59 6.40 8.54
C ALA A 62 -11.15 6.60 8.03
N THR A 63 -10.15 6.48 8.90
CA THR A 63 -8.73 6.53 8.54
C THR A 63 -8.36 5.36 7.64
N LEU A 64 -8.79 4.13 7.99
CA LEU A 64 -8.55 2.94 7.16
C LEU A 64 -9.25 3.07 5.78
N ARG A 65 -10.51 3.54 5.77
CA ARG A 65 -11.28 3.77 4.53
C ARG A 65 -10.68 4.85 3.64
N ASP A 66 -9.96 5.82 4.18
CA ASP A 66 -9.31 6.88 3.41
C ASP A 66 -7.93 6.43 2.88
N ALA A 67 -7.16 5.72 3.70
CA ALA A 67 -5.79 5.33 3.38
C ALA A 67 -5.71 4.31 2.23
N GLY A 68 -6.50 3.23 2.25
CA GLY A 68 -6.43 2.15 1.26
C GLY A 68 -6.67 2.63 -0.19
N PRO A 69 -7.77 3.35 -0.48
CA PRO A 69 -8.03 3.90 -1.80
C PRO A 69 -6.96 4.87 -2.31
N ARG A 70 -6.29 5.62 -1.42
CA ARG A 70 -5.17 6.49 -1.81
C ARG A 70 -3.99 5.67 -2.33
N LEU A 71 -3.63 4.58 -1.66
CA LEU A 71 -2.55 3.71 -2.15
C LEU A 71 -2.94 3.04 -3.48
N VAL A 72 -4.16 2.52 -3.60
CA VAL A 72 -4.66 1.93 -4.85
C VAL A 72 -4.62 2.95 -5.99
N ALA A 73 -4.98 4.22 -5.73
CA ALA A 73 -4.90 5.27 -6.73
C ALA A 73 -3.45 5.56 -7.17
N LEU A 74 -2.46 5.44 -6.28
CA LEU A 74 -1.05 5.55 -6.66
C LEU A 74 -0.62 4.40 -7.57
N TRP A 75 -1.03 3.16 -7.27
CA TRP A 75 -0.72 2.00 -8.09
C TRP A 75 -1.39 2.08 -9.47
N ARG A 76 -2.66 2.49 -9.53
CA ARG A 76 -3.36 2.72 -10.80
C ARG A 76 -2.68 3.76 -11.67
N ARG A 77 -2.26 4.89 -11.07
CA ARG A 77 -1.50 5.93 -11.79
C ARG A 77 -0.16 5.43 -12.29
N ALA A 78 0.49 4.50 -11.58
CA ALA A 78 1.70 3.86 -12.07
C ALA A 78 1.39 2.96 -13.27
N ALA A 79 0.33 2.14 -13.18
CA ALA A 79 -0.14 1.26 -14.24
C ALA A 79 -0.62 1.98 -15.51
N GLU A 80 -1.13 3.21 -15.38
CA GLU A 80 -1.56 4.04 -16.50
C GLU A 80 -0.38 4.66 -17.30
N ARG A 81 0.85 4.59 -16.80
CA ARG A 81 2.02 5.12 -17.53
C ARG A 81 2.36 4.19 -18.70
N ALA A 82 2.63 4.78 -19.86
CA ALA A 82 3.14 4.02 -20.99
C ALA A 82 4.51 3.40 -20.64
N GLY A 83 4.65 2.08 -20.76
CA GLY A 83 5.89 1.39 -20.39
C GLY A 83 5.76 -0.14 -20.43
N ASP A 84 6.78 -0.83 -19.91
CA ASP A 84 6.75 -2.27 -19.66
C ASP A 84 5.94 -2.53 -18.37
N PRO A 85 4.85 -3.33 -18.40
CA PRO A 85 4.04 -3.61 -17.22
C PRO A 85 4.84 -4.33 -16.14
N LEU A 86 5.82 -5.14 -16.51
CA LEU A 86 6.67 -5.84 -15.55
C LEU A 86 7.63 -4.88 -14.83
N GLU A 87 8.15 -3.87 -15.52
CA GLU A 87 8.91 -2.81 -14.84
C GLU A 87 8.00 -1.95 -13.95
N THR A 88 6.72 -1.80 -14.29
CA THR A 88 5.77 -1.11 -13.42
C THR A 88 5.50 -1.91 -12.13
N ILE A 89 5.31 -3.23 -12.22
CA ILE A 89 5.18 -4.12 -11.05
C ILE A 89 6.45 -4.03 -10.19
N TRP A 90 7.62 -4.02 -10.83
CA TRP A 90 8.90 -3.86 -10.17
C TRP A 90 8.99 -2.56 -9.36
N GLU A 91 8.68 -1.43 -9.98
CA GLU A 91 8.70 -0.12 -9.33
C GLU A 91 7.72 -0.05 -8.16
N ILE A 92 6.52 -0.62 -8.29
CA ILE A 92 5.55 -0.69 -7.19
C ILE A 92 6.12 -1.47 -6.01
N GLY A 93 6.75 -2.62 -6.26
CA GLY A 93 7.37 -3.45 -5.21
C GLY A 93 8.52 -2.73 -4.50
N LEU A 94 9.41 -2.08 -5.25
CA LEU A 94 10.55 -1.35 -4.69
C LEU A 94 10.11 -0.12 -3.90
N GLN A 95 9.10 0.61 -4.37
CA GLN A 95 8.50 1.70 -3.60
C GLN A 95 7.90 1.17 -2.30
N TYR A 96 7.26 0.00 -2.30
CA TYR A 96 6.73 -0.60 -1.07
C TYR A 96 7.85 -0.89 -0.06
N TYR A 97 8.95 -1.50 -0.51
CA TYR A 97 10.14 -1.74 0.31
C TYR A 97 10.67 -0.44 0.96
N ASP A 98 10.81 0.63 0.18
CA ASP A 98 11.28 1.93 0.69
C ASP A 98 10.31 2.50 1.75
N HIS A 99 9.00 2.33 1.58
CA HIS A 99 8.00 2.77 2.56
C HIS A 99 8.06 1.97 3.87
N VAL A 100 8.35 0.67 3.83
CA VAL A 100 8.58 -0.15 5.03
C VAL A 100 9.79 0.41 5.80
N HIS A 101 10.91 0.64 5.11
CA HIS A 101 12.17 1.05 5.75
C HIS A 101 12.16 2.50 6.26
N THR A 102 11.43 3.39 5.59
CA THR A 102 11.28 4.80 6.00
C THR A 102 10.23 5.02 7.09
N ARG A 103 9.66 3.95 7.65
CA ARG A 103 8.56 3.97 8.63
C ARG A 103 7.34 4.75 8.16
N SER A 104 6.94 4.52 6.91
CA SER A 104 5.75 5.15 6.34
C SER A 104 4.53 4.93 7.26
N PRO A 105 3.85 6.01 7.69
CA PRO A 105 2.63 5.89 8.49
C PRO A 105 1.56 5.02 7.83
N PHE A 106 1.52 4.97 6.49
CA PHE A 106 0.62 4.08 5.78
C PHE A 106 0.92 2.61 6.06
N THR A 107 2.15 2.16 5.78
CA THR A 107 2.52 0.74 5.85
C THR A 107 2.38 0.19 7.27
N HIS A 108 2.81 0.97 8.26
CA HIS A 108 2.65 0.61 9.68
C HIS A 108 1.18 0.53 10.11
N LEU A 109 0.34 1.48 9.69
CA LEU A 109 -1.10 1.40 9.95
C LEU A 109 -1.72 0.16 9.30
N TRP A 110 -1.33 -0.14 8.07
CA TRP A 110 -1.85 -1.26 7.29
C TRP A 110 -1.53 -2.60 7.95
N PHE A 111 -0.29 -2.78 8.39
CA PHE A 111 0.16 -3.97 9.11
C PHE A 111 -0.61 -4.15 10.42
N LYS A 112 -0.76 -3.09 11.23
CA LYS A 112 -1.53 -3.15 12.49
C LYS A 112 -3.00 -3.48 12.25
N ALA A 113 -3.61 -2.87 11.24
CA ALA A 113 -5.00 -3.13 10.88
C ALA A 113 -5.26 -4.58 10.43
N LEU A 114 -4.24 -5.26 9.88
CA LEU A 114 -4.34 -6.68 9.57
C LEU A 114 -4.44 -7.53 10.85
N GLY A 115 -3.71 -7.17 11.91
CA GLY A 115 -3.84 -7.79 13.24
C GLY A 115 -5.22 -7.55 13.89
N ASP A 116 -5.87 -6.44 13.54
CA ASP A 116 -7.22 -6.09 14.01
C ASP A 116 -8.34 -6.75 13.17
N ALA A 117 -8.02 -7.56 12.16
CA ALA A 117 -8.99 -8.14 11.22
C ALA A 117 -9.93 -9.21 11.82
N SER A 118 -9.83 -9.49 13.12
CA SER A 118 -10.88 -10.21 13.86
C SER A 118 -12.16 -9.37 14.04
N ASP A 119 -12.05 -8.05 13.91
CA ASP A 119 -13.18 -7.14 13.77
C ASP A 119 -13.74 -7.21 12.34
N PRO A 120 -15.02 -7.57 12.13
CA PRO A 120 -15.60 -7.73 10.80
C PRO A 120 -15.56 -6.46 9.93
N GLU A 121 -15.63 -5.28 10.55
CA GLU A 121 -15.63 -4.01 9.82
C GLU A 121 -14.23 -3.65 9.33
N VAL A 122 -13.22 -3.89 10.18
CA VAL A 122 -11.81 -3.77 9.79
C VAL A 122 -11.48 -4.80 8.71
N GLN A 123 -11.87 -6.05 8.91
CA GLN A 123 -11.69 -7.13 7.93
C GLN A 123 -12.26 -6.73 6.56
N ALA A 124 -13.48 -6.19 6.50
CA ALA A 124 -14.12 -5.79 5.25
C ALA A 124 -13.38 -4.64 4.55
N ILE A 125 -12.91 -3.64 5.31
CA ILE A 125 -12.13 -2.51 4.77
C ILE A 125 -10.80 -3.02 4.18
N MET A 126 -10.09 -3.87 4.93
CA MET A 126 -8.82 -4.44 4.50
C MET A 126 -9.02 -5.33 3.26
N ALA A 127 -9.99 -6.25 3.29
CA ALA A 127 -10.29 -7.13 2.16
C ALA A 127 -10.64 -6.35 0.89
N THR A 128 -11.43 -5.29 0.99
CA THR A 128 -11.75 -4.41 -0.15
C THR A 128 -10.49 -3.79 -0.76
N SER A 129 -9.58 -3.31 0.09
CA SER A 129 -8.36 -2.66 -0.35
C SER A 129 -7.36 -3.66 -0.95
N TYR A 130 -7.16 -4.82 -0.34
CA TYR A 130 -6.30 -5.88 -0.88
C TYR A 130 -6.81 -6.38 -2.23
N ARG A 131 -8.13 -6.61 -2.38
CA ARG A 131 -8.72 -6.97 -3.68
C ARG A 131 -8.39 -5.93 -4.74
N ALA A 132 -8.58 -4.65 -4.43
CA ALA A 132 -8.29 -3.58 -5.37
C ALA A 132 -6.79 -3.47 -5.74
N MET A 133 -5.88 -3.73 -4.81
CA MET A 133 -4.43 -3.81 -5.07
C MET A 133 -4.09 -5.00 -6.00
N ILE A 134 -4.64 -6.17 -5.69
CA ILE A 134 -4.47 -7.39 -6.49
C ILE A 134 -5.01 -7.20 -7.90
N ASP A 135 -6.16 -6.52 -8.05
CA ASP A 135 -6.75 -6.27 -9.36
C ASP A 135 -5.85 -5.37 -10.23
N VAL A 136 -5.12 -4.40 -9.63
CA VAL A 136 -4.15 -3.59 -10.38
C VAL A 136 -2.99 -4.44 -10.89
N ILE A 137 -2.40 -5.28 -10.03
CA ILE A 137 -1.29 -6.15 -10.45
C ILE A 137 -1.76 -7.22 -11.45
N THR A 138 -2.97 -7.75 -11.25
CA THR A 138 -3.61 -8.69 -12.20
C THR A 138 -3.72 -8.06 -13.59
N GLY A 139 -4.22 -6.83 -13.67
CA GLY A 139 -4.35 -6.11 -14.94
C GLY A 139 -3.01 -5.82 -15.62
N LEU A 140 -1.95 -5.52 -14.85
CA LEU A 140 -0.60 -5.35 -15.41
C LEU A 140 -0.06 -6.67 -16.00
N ILE A 141 -0.32 -7.80 -15.33
CA ILE A 141 0.10 -9.11 -15.81
C ILE A 141 -0.69 -9.49 -17.08
N GLU A 142 -2.00 -9.20 -17.11
CA GLU A 142 -2.85 -9.38 -18.30
C GLU A 142 -2.38 -8.52 -19.48
N ASP A 143 -2.07 -7.22 -19.28
CA ASP A 143 -1.45 -6.36 -20.32
C ASP A 143 -0.14 -6.96 -20.82
N GLY A 144 0.69 -7.46 -19.91
CA GLY A 144 1.93 -8.15 -20.26
C GLY A 144 1.71 -9.39 -21.12
N GLN A 145 0.66 -10.18 -20.86
CA GLN A 145 0.31 -11.35 -21.66
C GLN A 145 -0.22 -10.95 -23.04
N GLU A 146 -1.10 -9.96 -23.12
CA GLU A 146 -1.63 -9.44 -24.39
C GLU A 146 -0.51 -8.90 -25.31
N ARG A 147 0.54 -8.33 -24.70
CA ARG A 147 1.72 -7.81 -25.41
C ARG A 147 2.81 -8.85 -25.68
N GLY A 148 2.61 -10.10 -25.24
CA GLY A 148 3.60 -11.18 -25.38
C GLY A 148 4.88 -10.99 -24.56
N LEU A 149 4.83 -10.17 -23.51
CA LEU A 149 5.94 -9.90 -22.58
C LEU A 149 5.92 -10.87 -21.38
N VAL A 150 4.75 -11.40 -21.04
CA VAL A 150 4.52 -12.32 -19.93
C VAL A 150 4.07 -13.68 -20.45
N ARG A 151 4.52 -14.76 -19.80
CA ARG A 151 4.13 -16.13 -20.17
C ARG A 151 2.63 -16.36 -20.06
N ALA A 152 2.06 -16.96 -21.10
CA ALA A 152 0.61 -17.21 -21.20
C ALA A 152 0.11 -18.36 -20.30
N ASP A 153 1.01 -19.19 -19.77
CA ASP A 153 0.69 -20.30 -18.86
C ASP A 153 0.50 -19.87 -17.40
N ILE A 154 0.80 -18.61 -17.09
CA ILE A 154 0.66 -18.05 -15.74
C ILE A 154 -0.76 -17.54 -15.52
N ALA A 155 -1.42 -18.00 -14.45
CA ALA A 155 -2.68 -17.43 -14.01
C ALA A 155 -2.46 -16.03 -13.39
N PRO A 156 -2.94 -14.92 -14.01
CA PRO A 156 -2.55 -13.57 -13.61
C PRO A 156 -2.86 -13.24 -12.15
N ARG A 157 -4.05 -13.64 -11.68
CA ARG A 157 -4.48 -13.41 -10.30
C ARG A 157 -3.63 -14.16 -9.27
N ILE A 158 -3.10 -15.33 -9.60
CA ILE A 158 -2.22 -16.10 -8.69
C ILE A 158 -0.84 -15.44 -8.62
N ALA A 159 -0.29 -15.03 -9.76
CA ALA A 159 0.95 -14.25 -9.78
C ALA A 159 0.81 -12.94 -9.00
N ALA A 160 -0.31 -12.23 -9.12
CA ALA A 160 -0.58 -11.04 -8.30
C ALA A 160 -0.55 -11.36 -6.78
N TRP A 161 -1.09 -12.51 -6.35
CA TRP A 161 -0.97 -12.94 -4.95
C TRP A 161 0.47 -13.29 -4.54
N HIS A 162 1.28 -13.87 -5.43
CA HIS A 162 2.71 -14.09 -5.18
C HIS A 162 3.44 -12.75 -4.97
N PHE A 163 3.15 -11.75 -5.81
CA PHE A 163 3.69 -10.40 -5.61
C PHE A 163 3.31 -9.81 -4.24
N MET A 164 2.03 -9.93 -3.83
CA MET A 164 1.60 -9.48 -2.50
C MET A 164 2.29 -10.23 -1.36
N ALA A 165 2.56 -11.53 -1.53
CA ALA A 165 3.28 -12.34 -0.55
C ALA A 165 4.73 -11.88 -0.38
N ILE A 166 5.44 -11.59 -1.48
CA ILE A 166 6.79 -11.02 -1.45
C ILE A 166 6.80 -9.69 -0.69
N GLY A 167 5.87 -8.78 -1.02
CA GLY A 167 5.76 -7.50 -0.31
C GLY A 167 5.52 -7.68 1.19
N SER A 168 4.61 -8.58 1.57
CA SER A 168 4.31 -8.88 2.97
C SER A 168 5.51 -9.45 3.74
N THR A 169 6.45 -10.12 3.04
CA THR A 169 7.71 -10.58 3.65
C THR A 169 8.57 -9.39 4.10
N PHE A 170 8.55 -8.25 3.41
CA PHE A 170 9.33 -7.08 3.82
C PHE A 170 8.85 -6.52 5.17
N ASP A 171 7.53 -6.51 5.42
CA ASP A 171 7.01 -6.15 6.75
C ASP A 171 7.50 -7.12 7.83
N LEU A 172 7.46 -8.43 7.55
CA LEU A 172 7.93 -9.45 8.49
C LEU A 172 9.42 -9.26 8.82
N VAL A 173 10.26 -9.07 7.80
CA VAL A 173 11.70 -8.83 7.93
C VAL A 173 11.95 -7.63 8.83
N HIS A 174 11.31 -6.50 8.53
CA HIS A 174 11.50 -5.26 9.27
C HIS A 174 11.03 -5.36 10.73
N GLN A 175 9.88 -6.02 10.96
CA GLN A 175 9.33 -6.17 12.32
C GLN A 175 10.17 -7.10 13.21
N LEU A 176 10.83 -8.09 12.61
CA LEU A 176 11.71 -9.01 13.33
C LEU A 176 13.16 -8.50 13.42
N GLY A 177 13.46 -7.35 12.81
CA GLY A 177 14.82 -6.79 12.78
C GLY A 177 15.79 -7.63 11.96
N LEU A 178 15.30 -8.27 10.90
CA LEU A 178 16.07 -9.11 9.97
C LEU A 178 16.52 -8.31 8.73
N ASP A 179 16.57 -6.98 8.82
CA ASP A 179 16.91 -6.10 7.69
C ASP A 179 18.33 -6.38 7.13
N ASP A 180 19.20 -7.07 7.87
CA ASP A 180 20.52 -7.52 7.44
C ASP A 180 20.50 -8.78 6.56
N GLU A 181 19.47 -9.62 6.70
CA GLU A 181 19.24 -10.82 5.87
C GLU A 181 18.61 -10.46 4.52
N LEU A 182 17.74 -9.44 4.50
CA LEU A 182 17.07 -8.94 3.28
C LEU A 182 17.24 -7.42 3.14
N ASP A 183 18.51 -7.03 2.97
CA ASP A 183 18.90 -5.67 2.65
C ASP A 183 18.55 -5.28 1.19
N ARG A 184 18.69 -3.99 0.88
CA ARG A 184 18.22 -3.43 -0.40
C ARG A 184 18.77 -4.16 -1.63
N PRO A 185 20.07 -4.49 -1.75
CA PRO A 185 20.58 -5.25 -2.89
C PRO A 185 19.94 -6.63 -3.05
N ARG A 186 19.69 -7.36 -1.96
CA ARG A 186 19.06 -8.69 -2.00
C ARG A 186 17.59 -8.61 -2.34
N VAL A 187 16.87 -7.60 -1.85
CA VAL A 187 15.51 -7.32 -2.30
C VAL A 187 15.50 -6.95 -3.78
N GLU A 188 16.50 -6.19 -4.23
CA GLU A 188 16.66 -5.82 -5.63
C GLU A 188 16.81 -7.07 -6.52
N GLU A 189 17.71 -7.97 -6.13
CA GLU A 189 17.92 -9.27 -6.77
C GLU A 189 16.66 -10.16 -6.75
N TRP A 190 16.03 -10.32 -5.58
CA TRP A 190 14.89 -11.21 -5.42
C TRP A 190 13.72 -10.80 -6.30
N GLY A 191 13.35 -9.52 -6.32
CA GLY A 191 12.24 -9.12 -7.17
C GLY A 191 12.59 -9.07 -8.66
N ARG A 192 13.87 -8.93 -9.05
CA ARG A 192 14.29 -9.18 -10.44
C ARG A 192 14.06 -10.64 -10.83
N HIS A 193 14.43 -11.61 -9.99
CA HIS A 193 14.12 -13.02 -10.24
C HIS A 193 12.61 -13.27 -10.36
N TYR A 194 11.78 -12.60 -9.54
CA TYR A 194 10.32 -12.69 -9.66
C TYR A 194 9.85 -12.18 -11.03
N ILE A 195 10.30 -11.00 -11.46
CA ILE A 195 9.94 -10.43 -12.77
C ILE A 195 10.39 -11.32 -13.92
N GLU A 196 11.63 -11.81 -13.90
CA GLU A 196 12.17 -12.72 -14.92
C GLU A 196 11.38 -14.03 -14.98
N SER A 197 10.92 -14.54 -13.84
CA SER A 197 10.07 -15.73 -13.81
C SER A 197 8.74 -15.53 -14.53
N LEU A 198 8.25 -14.29 -14.65
CA LEU A 198 7.04 -13.97 -15.41
C LEU A 198 7.30 -13.74 -16.90
N ARG A 199 8.52 -13.32 -17.28
CA ARG A 199 8.84 -12.92 -18.66
C ARG A 199 8.72 -14.09 -19.63
N GLU A 200 8.12 -13.84 -20.80
CA GLU A 200 8.19 -14.76 -21.93
C GLU A 200 9.62 -14.77 -22.47
N VAL A 201 10.20 -15.97 -22.62
CA VAL A 201 11.50 -16.11 -23.29
C VAL A 201 11.24 -16.13 -24.78
N PRO A 202 11.86 -15.26 -25.60
CA PRO A 202 11.74 -15.34 -27.04
C PRO A 202 12.13 -16.76 -27.48
N ARG A 203 11.21 -17.49 -28.10
CA ARG A 203 11.56 -18.77 -28.73
C ARG A 203 12.61 -18.46 -29.79
N GLY A 204 13.86 -18.76 -29.49
CA GLY A 204 14.93 -18.72 -30.47
C GLY A 204 14.47 -19.51 -31.69
N THR A 205 14.59 -18.92 -32.87
CA THR A 205 14.40 -19.63 -34.14
C THR A 205 15.20 -20.91 -34.06
N VAL A 206 14.50 -22.05 -33.96
CA VAL A 206 15.11 -23.35 -34.20
C VAL A 206 15.53 -23.30 -35.66
N THR A 207 16.80 -22.97 -35.91
CA THR A 207 17.40 -23.18 -37.21
C THR A 207 17.49 -24.69 -37.37
N THR A 208 16.47 -25.28 -37.98
CA THR A 208 16.52 -26.64 -38.48
C THR A 208 17.62 -26.64 -39.53
N ASN A 209 18.80 -27.13 -39.17
CA ASN A 209 19.87 -27.40 -40.13
C ASN A 209 19.51 -28.74 -40.77
N ASP A 210 18.95 -28.67 -41.98
CA ASP A 210 18.92 -29.78 -42.95
C ASP A 210 20.33 -30.08 -43.47
#